data_AF-A0A4C1TSM7-F1
#
_entry.id   AF-A0A4C1TSM7-F1
#
_cell.length_a   1.000
_cell.length_b   1.000
_cell.length_c   1.000
_cell.angle_alpha   90.00
_cell.angle_beta   90.00
_cell.angle_gamma   90.00
#
_symmetry.space_group_name_H-M   'P 1'
#
loop_
_entity.id
_entity.type
_entity.pdbx_description
1 polymer ?
#
loop_
_entity_poly.entity_id
_entity_poly.type
_entity_poly.pdbx_seq_one_letter_code
_entity_poly.pdbx_strand_id
1 'polypeptide(L)'
;MKAVRTEMQKYRNSISSIVVVVDVCNDRKVNLTKPMEAIKNMSARTKIGQGIPEEKTENCVHLTLIVATKLGVALEERDIDSAERRAQCACGD
;
A
#
# COMPACT_ATOMS: atom_id res chain seq x y z
N MET A 1 -7.94 53.44 5.35
CA MET A 1 -8.32 52.66 6.56
C MET A 1 -9.40 51.61 6.31
N LYS A 2 -10.57 51.92 5.73
CA LYS A 2 -11.65 50.93 5.49
C LYS A 2 -11.25 49.77 4.54
N ALA A 3 -10.62 50.09 3.40
CA ALA A 3 -10.19 49.08 2.43
C ALA A 3 -9.21 48.04 3.03
N VAL A 4 -8.25 48.49 3.84
CA VAL A 4 -7.29 47.63 4.53
C VAL A 4 -7.99 46.64 5.49
N ARG A 5 -9.06 47.09 6.18
CA ARG A 5 -9.84 46.21 7.06
C ARG A 5 -10.60 45.14 6.26
N THR A 6 -11.15 45.50 5.11
CA THR A 6 -11.86 44.57 4.22
C THR A 6 -10.91 43.50 3.67
N GLU A 7 -9.73 43.89 3.19
CA GLU A 7 -8.73 42.93 2.70
C GLU A 7 -8.26 41.99 3.83
N MET A 8 -8.00 42.53 5.01
CA MET A 8 -7.64 41.69 6.17
C MET A 8 -8.74 40.71 6.57
N GLN A 9 -10.01 41.07 6.39
CA GLN A 9 -11.11 40.14 6.63
C GLN A 9 -11.13 39.01 5.59
N LYS A 10 -10.87 39.30 4.31
CA LYS A 10 -10.77 38.27 3.26
C LYS A 10 -9.63 37.31 3.56
N TYR A 11 -8.46 37.81 3.94
CA TYR A 11 -7.32 36.96 4.31
C TYR A 11 -7.66 36.05 5.49
N ARG A 12 -8.30 36.57 6.53
CA ARG A 12 -8.76 35.74 7.66
C ARG A 12 -9.70 34.63 7.20
N ASN A 13 -10.67 34.95 6.35
CA ASN A 13 -11.61 33.96 5.83
C ASN A 13 -10.91 32.88 5.00
N SER A 14 -9.96 33.26 4.14
CA SER A 14 -9.16 32.32 3.35
C SER A 14 -8.30 31.41 4.24
N ILE A 15 -7.66 31.98 5.27
CA ILE A 15 -6.88 31.19 6.25
C ILE A 15 -7.78 30.18 6.96
N SER A 16 -8.95 30.61 7.45
CA SER A 16 -9.92 29.69 8.07
C SER A 16 -10.35 28.57 7.14
N SER A 17 -10.63 28.89 5.87
CA SER A 17 -10.97 27.87 4.87
C SER A 17 -9.83 26.87 4.64
N ILE A 18 -8.58 27.35 4.59
CA ILE A 18 -7.41 26.48 4.39
C ILE A 18 -7.20 25.56 5.58
N VAL A 19 -7.33 26.06 6.82
CA VAL A 19 -7.19 25.25 8.03
C VAL A 19 -8.18 24.09 8.02
N VAL A 20 -9.44 24.35 7.70
CA VAL A 20 -10.47 23.29 7.59
C VAL A 20 -10.09 22.24 6.55
N VAL A 21 -9.58 22.66 5.38
CA VAL A 21 -9.15 21.71 4.34
C VAL A 21 -7.96 20.88 4.79
N VAL A 22 -6.99 21.48 5.48
CA VAL A 22 -5.84 20.76 6.04
C VAL A 22 -6.28 19.71 7.05
N ASP A 23 -7.24 20.02 7.91
CA ASP A 23 -7.79 19.06 8.89
C ASP A 23 -8.45 17.87 8.20
N VAL A 24 -9.31 18.12 7.21
CA VAL A 24 -9.93 17.04 6.42
C VAL A 24 -8.89 16.18 5.70
N CYS A 25 -7.84 16.78 5.15
CA CYS A 25 -6.75 16.06 4.52
C CYS A 25 -5.97 15.19 5.53
N ASN A 26 -5.74 15.70 6.75
CA ASN A 26 -5.09 14.93 7.82
C ASN A 26 -5.94 13.73 8.24
N ASP A 27 -7.25 13.90 8.42
CA ASP A 27 -8.17 12.81 8.75
C ASP A 27 -8.16 11.73 7.67
N ARG A 28 -8.21 12.13 6.39
CA ARG A 28 -8.09 11.21 5.26
C ARG A 28 -6.77 10.46 5.26
N LYS A 29 -5.66 11.13 5.55
CA LYS A 29 -4.33 10.49 5.65
C LYS A 29 -4.34 9.39 6.71
N VAL A 30 -4.83 9.70 7.92
CA VAL A 30 -4.92 8.73 9.02
C VAL A 30 -5.79 7.53 8.64
N ASN A 31 -6.93 7.78 7.99
CA ASN A 31 -7.84 6.74 7.54
C ASN A 31 -7.26 5.86 6.43
N LEU A 32 -6.30 6.36 5.63
CA LEU A 32 -5.58 5.59 4.62
C LEU A 32 -4.34 4.86 5.19
N THR A 33 -3.67 5.41 6.20
CA THR A 33 -2.49 4.76 6.81
C THR A 33 -2.85 3.44 7.48
N LYS A 34 -4.00 3.38 8.18
CA LYS A 34 -4.46 2.16 8.89
C LYS A 34 -4.65 0.94 7.97
N PRO A 35 -5.40 1.02 6.85
CA PRO A 35 -5.56 -0.12 5.95
C PRO A 35 -4.24 -0.48 5.25
N MET A 36 -3.35 0.48 4.98
CA MET A 36 -2.04 0.21 4.38
C MET A 36 -1.16 -0.66 5.29
N GLU A 37 -1.11 -0.34 6.58
CA GLU A 37 -0.43 -1.18 7.57
C GLU A 37 -1.12 -2.54 7.77
N ALA A 38 -2.45 -2.60 7.70
CA ALA A 38 -3.17 -3.87 7.74
C ALA A 38 -2.81 -4.78 6.55
N ILE A 39 -2.78 -4.23 5.33
CA ILE A 39 -2.37 -4.96 4.11
C ILE A 39 -0.92 -5.43 4.22
N LYS A 40 -0.02 -4.56 4.68
CA LYS A 40 1.39 -4.91 4.90
C LYS A 40 1.55 -6.06 5.90
N ASN A 41 0.79 -6.03 7.00
CA ASN A 41 0.82 -7.09 8.02
C ASN A 41 0.19 -8.40 7.54
N MET A 42 -0.87 -8.35 6.73
CA MET A 42 -1.42 -9.55 6.08
C MET A 42 -0.42 -10.17 5.09
N SER A 43 0.26 -9.33 4.29
CA SER A 43 1.32 -9.77 3.38
C SER A 43 2.51 -10.40 4.14
N ALA A 44 2.98 -9.76 5.22
CA ALA A 44 4.10 -10.27 6.02
C ALA A 44 3.77 -11.59 6.77
N ARG A 45 2.50 -11.81 7.14
CA ARG A 45 2.05 -13.08 7.76
C ARG A 45 1.87 -14.21 6.76
N THR A 46 1.79 -13.88 5.47
CA THR A 46 1.66 -14.85 4.39
C THR A 46 3.06 -15.43 4.09
N LYS A 47 3.53 -16.34 4.95
CA LYS A 47 4.75 -17.13 4.72
C LYS A 47 4.46 -18.24 3.70
N ILE A 48 4.28 -17.85 2.45
CA ILE A 48 3.99 -18.76 1.32
C ILE A 48 5.25 -19.49 0.81
N GLY A 49 6.45 -19.03 1.20
CA GLY A 49 7.72 -19.60 0.75
C GLY A 49 8.36 -20.67 1.66
N GLN A 50 7.82 -20.94 2.85
CA GLN A 50 8.50 -21.83 3.82
C GLN A 50 8.31 -23.34 3.55
N GLY A 51 7.69 -23.72 2.43
CA GLY A 51 7.42 -25.12 2.10
C GLY A 51 7.09 -25.38 0.62
N ILE A 52 7.50 -24.50 -0.28
CA ILE A 52 7.49 -24.80 -1.72
C ILE A 52 8.87 -25.39 -2.04
N PRO A 53 8.97 -26.70 -2.35
CA PRO A 53 10.25 -27.32 -2.66
C PRO A 53 10.88 -26.59 -3.85
N GLU A 54 12.16 -26.26 -3.71
CA GLU A 54 12.90 -25.50 -4.71
C GLU A 54 13.31 -26.44 -5.86
N GLU A 55 12.40 -26.75 -6.78
CA GLU A 55 12.79 -27.42 -8.02
C GLU A 55 13.50 -26.41 -8.93
N LYS A 56 14.74 -26.74 -9.30
CA LYS A 56 15.73 -25.89 -10.01
C LYS A 56 15.29 -25.32 -11.37
N THR A 57 14.07 -25.62 -11.80
CA THR A 57 13.55 -25.32 -13.15
C THR A 57 12.10 -24.82 -13.16
N GLU A 58 11.48 -24.57 -12.01
CA GLU A 58 10.08 -24.12 -11.98
C GLU A 58 9.92 -22.66 -12.41
N ASN A 59 9.02 -22.45 -13.37
CA ASN A 59 8.62 -21.13 -13.86
C ASN A 59 8.00 -20.31 -12.71
N CYS A 60 8.48 -19.07 -12.50
CA CYS A 60 8.00 -18.18 -11.44
C CYS A 60 6.50 -17.87 -11.56
N VAL A 61 5.96 -17.89 -12.77
CA VAL A 61 4.52 -17.75 -13.03
C VAL A 61 3.74 -18.92 -12.43
N HIS A 62 4.23 -20.15 -12.61
CA HIS A 62 3.59 -21.35 -12.07
C HIS A 62 3.53 -21.32 -10.53
N LEU A 63 4.62 -20.89 -9.90
CA LEU A 63 4.69 -20.71 -8.46
C LEU A 63 3.72 -19.64 -7.95
N THR A 64 3.58 -18.54 -8.70
CA THR A 64 2.63 -17.47 -8.39
C THR A 64 1.19 -17.98 -8.41
N LEU A 65 0.83 -18.82 -9.38
CA LEU A 65 -0.49 -19.44 -9.48
C LEU A 65 -0.77 -20.43 -8.34
N ILE A 66 0.21 -21.26 -7.96
CA ILE A 66 0.10 -22.18 -6.81
C ILE A 66 -0.12 -21.40 -5.51
N VAL A 67 0.65 -20.33 -5.32
CA VAL A 67 0.52 -19.43 -4.18
C VAL A 67 -0.86 -18.79 -4.14
N ALA A 68 -1.33 -18.24 -5.25
CA ALA A 68 -2.65 -17.63 -5.35
C ALA A 68 -3.76 -18.63 -4.97
N THR A 69 -3.67 -19.86 -5.48
CA THR A 69 -4.60 -20.95 -5.17
C THR A 69 -4.62 -21.25 -3.66
N LYS A 70 -3.44 -21.34 -3.02
CA LYS A 70 -3.34 -21.56 -1.56
C LYS A 70 -3.92 -20.41 -0.73
N LEU A 71 -3.91 -19.20 -1.27
CA LEU A 71 -4.49 -18.02 -0.64
C LEU A 71 -5.97 -17.82 -0.95
N GLY A 72 -6.58 -18.72 -1.74
CA GLY A 72 -7.98 -18.60 -2.15
C GLY A 72 -8.23 -17.47 -3.14
N VAL A 73 -7.19 -17.00 -3.84
CA VAL A 73 -7.27 -15.97 -4.87
C VAL A 73 -7.33 -16.63 -6.24
N ALA A 74 -8.35 -16.30 -7.03
CA ALA A 74 -8.42 -16.69 -8.42
C ALA A 74 -7.50 -15.76 -9.24
N LEU A 75 -6.47 -16.34 -9.85
CA LEU A 75 -5.47 -15.65 -10.67
C LEU A 75 -5.24 -16.52 -11.91
N GLU A 76 -5.30 -15.91 -13.09
CA GLU A 76 -4.89 -16.54 -14.35
C GLU A 76 -3.48 -16.08 -14.76
N GLU A 77 -2.81 -16.84 -15.63
CA GLU A 77 -1.48 -16.45 -16.13
C GLU A 77 -1.48 -15.08 -16.82
N ARG A 78 -2.59 -14.71 -17.47
CA ARG A 78 -2.76 -13.40 -18.13
C ARG A 78 -2.83 -12.22 -17.15
N ASP A 79 -3.12 -12.50 -15.88
CA ASP A 79 -3.18 -11.47 -14.84
C ASP A 79 -1.79 -11.19 -14.24
N ILE A 80 -0.76 -11.94 -14.65
CA ILE A 80 0.60 -11.84 -14.14
C ILE A 80 1.45 -11.04 -15.14
N ASP A 81 1.65 -9.75 -14.84
CA ASP A 81 2.49 -8.84 -15.64
C ASP A 81 4.00 -9.13 -15.44
N SER A 82 4.39 -9.51 -14.21
CA SER A 82 5.76 -9.90 -13.89
C SER A 82 5.80 -10.82 -12.66
N ALA A 83 6.64 -11.86 -12.71
CA ALA A 83 6.89 -12.75 -11.60
C ALA A 83 8.40 -12.93 -11.39
N GLU A 84 8.92 -12.38 -10.30
CA GLU A 84 10.32 -12.50 -9.90
C GLU A 84 10.41 -13.21 -8.53
N ARG A 85 11.27 -14.22 -8.44
CA ARG A 85 11.62 -14.81 -7.14
C ARG A 85 12.72 -13.98 -6.51
N ARG A 86 12.39 -13.21 -5.46
CA ARG A 86 13.43 -12.59 -4.61
C ARG A 86 14.00 -13.64 -3.67
N ALA A 87 15.27 -14.01 -3.90
CA ALA A 87 16.05 -14.68 -2.89
C ALA A 87 16.18 -13.73 -1.69
N GLN A 88 15.42 -13.99 -0.62
CA GLN A 88 15.81 -13.46 0.68
C GLN A 88 17.07 -14.23 1.06
N CYS A 89 18.22 -13.57 0.91
CA CYS A 89 19.45 -14.04 1.52
C CYS A 89 19.16 -14.32 3.00
N ALA A 90 19.21 -15.58 3.39
CA ALA A 90 19.27 -15.97 4.78
C ALA A 90 20.65 -15.55 5.30
N CYS A 91 20.78 -14.29 5.71
CA CYS A 91 21.86 -13.91 6.60
C CYS A 91 21.39 -14.22 8.03
N GLY A 92 21.61 -15.46 8.47
CA GLY A 92 22.23 -15.72 9.77
C GLY A 92 23.73 -15.86 9.50
N ASP A 93 24.65 -15.38 10.32
CA ASP A 93 24.61 -15.05 11.76
C ASP A 93 25.08 -13.62 12.05
#